data_AF-A0A3D5WJA1-F1
#
_entry.id   AF-A0A3D5WJA1-F1
#
_cell.length_a   1.000
_cell.length_b   1.000
_cell.length_c   1.000
_cell.angle_alpha   90.00
_cell.angle_beta   90.00
_cell.angle_gamma   90.00
#
_symmetry.space_group_name_H-M   'P 1'
#
loop_
_entity.id
_entity.type
_entity.pdbx_description
1 polymer ?
#
loop_
_entity_poly.entity_id
_entity_poly.type
_entity_poly.pdbx_seq_one_letter_code
_entity_poly.pdbx_strand_id
1 'polypeptide(L)' 'GALLRGIKREDVERGQVLTAPGTVTCHTKFTAQVYVLTKDEGGRH' A
#
# COMPACT_ATOMS: atom_id res chain seq x y z
N GLY A 1 -13.04 11.66 -3.68
CA GLY A 1 -11.91 11.37 -4.58
C GLY A 1 -11.14 12.64 -4.82
N ALA A 2 -9.81 12.57 -5.03
CA ALA A 2 -9.00 13.72 -5.40
C ALA A 2 -8.84 13.77 -6.92
N LEU A 3 -9.02 14.95 -7.53
CA LEU A 3 -8.79 15.13 -8.96
C LEU A 3 -7.30 15.38 -9.21
N LEU A 4 -6.66 14.48 -9.95
CA LEU A 4 -5.26 14.61 -10.36
C LEU A 4 -5.21 15.27 -11.74
N ARG A 5 -4.86 16.56 -11.76
CA ARG A 5 -4.87 17.35 -12.99
C ARG A 5 -3.77 16.89 -13.94
N GLY A 6 -4.12 16.65 -15.20
CA GLY A 6 -3.16 16.37 -16.28
C GLY A 6 -2.60 14.95 -16.32
N ILE A 7 -3.17 14.03 -15.53
CA ILE A 7 -2.77 12.63 -15.46
C ILE A 7 -3.89 11.77 -16.07
N LYS A 8 -3.53 10.72 -16.84
CA LYS A 8 -4.49 9.77 -17.39
C LYS A 8 -4.81 8.69 -16.36
N ARG A 9 -5.88 7.92 -16.59
CA ARG A 9 -6.29 6.87 -15.65
C ARG A 9 -5.25 5.75 -15.57
N GLU A 10 -4.61 5.44 -16.69
CA GLU A 10 -3.56 4.44 -16.82
C GLU A 10 -2.22 4.81 -16.14
N ASP A 11 -2.02 6.08 -15.80
CA ASP A 11 -0.81 6.55 -15.13
C ASP A 11 -0.85 6.34 -13.59
N VAL A 12 -2.00 5.93 -13.05
CA VAL A 12 -2.23 5.73 -11.62
C VAL A 12 -2.85 4.38 -11.34
N GLU A 13 -2.31 3.66 -10.36
CA GLU A 13 -2.73 2.31 -10.03
C GLU A 13 -3.19 2.18 -8.58
N ARG A 14 -4.06 1.20 -8.34
CA ARG A 14 -4.50 0.88 -6.98
C ARG A 14 -3.31 0.37 -6.15
N GLY A 15 -3.08 0.99 -5.01
CA GLY A 15 -1.96 0.69 -4.11
C GLY A 15 -0.95 1.83 -3.98
N GLN A 16 -0.96 2.80 -4.91
CA GLN A 16 -0.21 4.06 -4.78
C GLN A 16 -0.87 5.00 -3.76
N VAL A 17 -0.10 5.97 -3.28
CA VAL A 17 -0.53 6.96 -2.26
C VAL A 17 -0.22 8.39 -2.71
N LEU A 18 -1.11 9.33 -2.38
CA LEU A 18 -0.85 10.77 -2.54
C LEU A 18 -0.12 11.29 -1.32
N THR A 19 1.03 11.91 -1.52
CA THR A 19 1.89 12.39 -0.43
C THR A 19 2.41 13.79 -0.75
N ALA A 20 2.81 14.54 0.28
CA ALA A 20 3.50 15.80 0.07
C ALA A 20 4.89 15.52 -0.56
N PRO A 21 5.35 16.33 -1.52
CA PRO A 21 6.63 16.11 -2.19
C PRO A 21 7.78 15.93 -1.19
N GLY A 22 8.59 14.88 -1.38
CA GLY A 22 9.78 14.60 -0.58
C GLY A 22 9.54 13.98 0.80
N THR A 23 8.29 13.68 1.18
CA THR A 23 7.97 13.16 2.53
C THR A 23 7.98 11.65 2.65
N VAL A 24 7.76 10.93 1.56
CA VAL A 24 7.67 9.46 1.55
C VAL A 24 8.50 8.90 0.39
N THR A 25 9.29 7.87 0.67
CA THR A 25 10.05 7.10 -0.32
C THR A 25 9.57 5.66 -0.33
N CYS A 26 9.51 5.03 -1.51
CA CYS A 26 9.09 3.64 -1.64
C CYS A 26 10.21 2.69 -1.21
N HIS A 27 9.86 1.67 -0.42
CA HIS A 27 10.79 0.63 0.04
C HIS A 27 10.24 -0.76 -0.28
N THR A 28 11.14 -1.68 -0.63
CA THR A 28 10.78 -3.05 -1.01
C THR A 28 11.24 -4.10 0.01
N LYS A 29 12.11 -3.72 0.95
CA LYS A 29 12.65 -4.60 1.98
C LYS A 29 12.44 -3.97 3.35
N PHE A 30 11.88 -4.73 4.27
CA PHE A 30 11.66 -4.32 5.65
C PHE A 30 11.63 -5.56 6.55
N THR A 31 11.90 -5.35 7.83
CA THR A 31 11.68 -6.34 8.89
C THR A 31 10.38 -6.00 9.59
N ALA A 32 9.55 -7.00 9.84
CA ALA A 32 8.29 -6.83 10.54
C ALA A 32 8.09 -7.93 11.59
N GLN A 33 7.31 -7.61 12.61
CA GLN A 33 6.74 -8.58 13.52
C GLN A 33 5.36 -8.96 13.01
N VAL A 34 5.08 -10.25 12.91
CA VAL A 34 3.84 -10.77 12.35
C VAL A 34 3.22 -11.74 13.35
N TYR A 35 1.92 -11.60 13.58
CA TYR A 35 1.11 -12.58 14.30
C TYR A 35 0.45 -13.53 13.28
N VAL A 36 0.65 -14.83 13.48
CA VAL A 36 0.08 -15.86 12.61
C VAL A 36 -1.22 -16.34 13.24
N LEU A 37 -2.34 -16.11 12.54
CA LEU A 37 -3.67 -16.54 12.99
C LEU A 37 -3.74 -18.06 13.09
N THR A 38 -4.38 -18.54 14.15
CA THR A 38 -4.73 -19.93 14.36
C THR A 38 -5.87 -20.36 13.43
N LYS A 39 -6.09 -21.68 13.30
CA LYS A 39 -7.17 -22.23 12.48
C LYS A 39 -8.55 -21.73 12.90
N ASP A 40 -8.80 -21.63 14.20
CA ASP A 40 -10.09 -21.20 14.75
C ASP A 40 -10.35 -19.71 14.49
N GLU A 41 -9.29 -18.92 14.33
CA GLU A 41 -9.34 -17.51 13.90
C GLU A 41 -9.49 -17.36 12.38
N GLY A 42 -9.70 -18.46 11.63
CA GLY A 42 -9.74 -18.45 10.17
C GLY A 42 -8.37 -18.25 9.53
N GLY A 43 -7.30 -18.54 10.28
CA GLY A 43 -5.94 -18.63 9.76
C GLY A 43 -5.76 -19.76 8.75
N ARG A 44 -4.55 -19.91 8.21
CA ARG A 44 -4.28 -20.99 7.26
C ARG A 44 -4.47 -22.35 7.97
N HIS A 45 -5.18 -23.28 7.31
CA HIS A 45 -5.36 -24.66 7.78
C HIS A 45 -4.04 -25.41 7.91
#